data_AF-A0A7Y2YNL7-F1
#
_entry.id   AF-A0A7Y2YNL7-F1
#
_cell.length_a   1.000
_cell.length_b   1.000
_cell.length_c   1.000
_cell.angle_alpha   90.00
_cell.angle_beta   90.00
_cell.angle_gamma   90.00
#
_symmetry.space_group_name_H-M   'P 1'
#
loop_
_entity.id
_entity.type
_entity.pdbx_description
1 polymer ?
#
loop_
_entity_poly.entity_id
_entity_poly.type
_entity_poly.pdbx_seq_one_letter_code
_entity_poly.pdbx_strand_id
1 'polypeptide(L)'
;IPVYSNLVFKFQLLQTEFNDHDSDGVPSHIEDENSNLDVFDDDTDEDDLANYIDVDDDGDGVFTINEDLNNDGDPTNDDSDNDGLPNYLDPDSTESNQES
;
A
#
# COMPACT_ATOMS: atom_id res chain seq x y z
N ILE A 1 37.12 3.94 40.94
CA ILE A 1 36.70 3.87 39.52
C ILE A 1 35.29 4.43 39.49
N PRO A 2 34.99 5.59 38.87
CA PRO A 2 33.66 6.20 39.00
C PRO A 2 32.63 5.42 38.18
N VAL A 3 31.46 5.18 38.77
CA VAL A 3 30.41 4.28 38.27
C VAL A 3 29.28 5.06 37.61
N TYR A 4 29.60 5.96 36.67
CA TYR A 4 28.58 6.65 35.86
C TYR A 4 29.18 7.00 34.50
N SER A 5 29.08 6.07 33.56
CA SER A 5 29.20 6.35 32.14
C SER A 5 27.83 6.78 31.62
N ASN A 6 27.74 7.97 31.04
CA ASN A 6 26.53 8.39 30.33
C ASN A 6 26.34 7.45 29.13
N LEU A 7 25.22 6.73 29.07
CA LEU A 7 24.84 6.03 27.85
C LEU A 7 24.35 7.07 26.86
N VAL A 8 25.23 7.44 25.94
CA VAL A 8 24.85 8.21 24.75
C VAL A 8 24.33 7.21 23.73
N PHE A 9 23.02 7.20 23.52
CA PHE A 9 22.41 6.52 22.38
C PHE A 9 22.07 7.55 21.32
N LYS A 10 22.44 7.26 20.07
CA LYS A 10 21.94 7.95 18.89
C LYS A 10 20.74 7.15 18.41
N PHE A 11 19.53 7.65 18.63
CA PHE A 11 18.38 7.19 17.84
C PHE A 11 18.33 8.07 16.59
N GLN A 12 18.24 7.43 15.43
CA GLN A 12 17.84 8.09 14.21
C GLN A 12 16.32 8.01 14.21
N LEU A 13 15.65 9.14 14.10
CA LEU A 13 14.24 9.14 13.75
C LEU A 13 14.19 8.44 12.37
N LEU A 14 13.60 7.23 12.29
CA LEU A 14 13.23 6.71 10.98
C LEU A 14 12.31 7.77 10.39
N GLN A 15 12.78 8.40 9.34
CA GLN A 15 11.98 9.28 8.54
C GLN A 15 10.93 8.36 7.91
N THR A 16 9.75 8.28 8.51
CA THR A 16 8.55 7.80 7.83
C THR A 16 8.22 8.88 6.82
N GLU A 17 8.98 8.94 5.73
CA GLU A 17 8.34 9.37 4.51
C GLU A 17 7.30 8.29 4.26
N PHE A 18 6.06 8.68 3.99
CA PHE A 18 5.09 7.76 3.43
C PHE A 18 5.74 7.31 2.11
N ASN A 19 6.50 6.22 2.18
CA ASN A 19 7.14 5.65 1.01
C ASN A 19 6.01 4.94 0.29
N ASP A 20 5.78 5.42 -0.91
CA ASP A 20 4.78 5.02 -1.88
C ASP A 20 5.64 4.90 -3.15
N HIS A 21 6.12 3.69 -3.42
CA HIS A 21 7.27 3.48 -4.31
C HIS A 21 6.86 3.52 -5.79
N ASP A 22 5.65 3.10 -6.09
CA ASP A 22 4.94 3.17 -7.38
C ASP A 22 4.21 4.51 -7.58
N SER A 23 3.95 5.28 -6.51
CA SER A 23 3.22 6.56 -6.52
C SER A 23 1.74 6.41 -6.88
N ASP A 24 1.11 5.34 -6.43
CA ASP A 24 -0.29 5.00 -6.69
C ASP A 24 -1.26 5.49 -5.59
N GLY A 25 -0.73 6.11 -4.53
CA GLY A 25 -1.54 6.67 -3.44
C GLY A 25 -1.76 5.73 -2.26
N VAL A 26 -1.31 4.47 -2.35
CA VAL A 26 -1.27 3.50 -1.26
C VAL A 26 0.17 3.45 -0.71
N PRO A 27 0.40 3.78 0.57
CA PRO A 27 1.74 3.65 1.12
C PRO A 27 2.25 2.20 1.16
N SER A 28 3.48 1.96 0.72
CA SER A 28 4.16 0.65 0.71
C SER A 28 4.30 -0.11 2.03
N HIS A 29 3.78 0.40 3.14
CA HIS A 29 3.71 -0.33 4.41
C HIS A 29 2.29 -0.77 4.76
N ILE A 30 1.28 -0.30 4.02
CA ILE A 30 -0.11 -0.72 4.17
C ILE A 30 -0.48 -1.81 3.15
N GLU A 31 0.33 -2.00 2.12
CA GLU A 31 0.27 -3.09 1.13
C GLU A 31 0.84 -4.42 1.66
N ASP A 32 1.08 -4.52 2.97
CA ASP A 32 1.36 -5.79 3.67
C ASP A 32 0.03 -6.48 3.96
N GLU A 33 -0.50 -7.16 2.94
CA GLU A 33 -1.84 -7.75 2.94
C GLU A 33 -2.03 -8.78 4.06
N ASN A 34 -0.96 -9.54 4.32
CA ASN A 34 -1.02 -10.65 5.27
C ASN A 34 -0.47 -10.30 6.68
N SER A 35 -0.02 -9.05 6.88
CA SER A 35 0.55 -8.52 8.13
C SER A 35 1.78 -9.29 8.65
N ASN A 36 2.61 -9.83 7.75
CA ASN A 36 3.86 -10.52 8.09
C ASN A 36 5.08 -9.59 8.20
N LEU A 37 4.93 -8.30 7.87
CA LEU A 37 5.99 -7.29 7.76
C LEU A 37 6.95 -7.51 6.57
N ASP A 38 6.49 -8.18 5.52
CA ASP A 38 7.26 -8.55 4.33
C ASP A 38 6.51 -8.21 3.04
N VAL A 39 6.43 -6.93 2.72
CA VAL A 39 5.76 -6.39 1.50
C VAL A 39 6.35 -6.90 0.17
N PHE A 40 7.44 -7.67 0.21
CA PHE A 40 8.06 -8.24 -0.99
C PHE A 40 7.41 -9.56 -1.43
N ASP A 41 6.53 -10.15 -0.61
CA ASP A 41 5.88 -11.43 -0.91
C ASP A 41 4.37 -11.33 -1.22
N ASP A 42 3.80 -10.13 -1.15
CA ASP A 42 2.43 -9.82 -1.53
C ASP A 42 2.40 -9.37 -3.00
N ASP A 43 1.70 -10.15 -3.84
CA ASP A 43 1.57 -10.05 -5.30
C ASP A 43 0.14 -10.56 -5.60
N THR A 44 -0.82 -9.64 -5.76
CA THR A 44 -2.25 -9.96 -5.81
C THR A 44 -2.66 -10.52 -7.17
N ASP A 45 -2.06 -10.06 -8.27
CA ASP A 45 -2.38 -10.48 -9.64
C ASP A 45 -1.51 -11.63 -10.20
N GLU A 46 -0.48 -12.04 -9.44
CA GLU A 46 0.49 -13.08 -9.77
C GLU A 46 1.36 -12.76 -11.01
N ASP A 47 1.70 -11.49 -11.26
CA ASP A 47 2.49 -11.04 -12.43
C ASP A 47 4.03 -11.00 -12.23
N ASP A 48 4.52 -11.39 -11.04
CA ASP A 48 5.91 -11.29 -10.55
C ASP A 48 6.34 -9.86 -10.11
N LEU A 49 5.42 -8.89 -10.00
CA LEU A 49 5.59 -7.62 -9.30
C LEU A 49 4.87 -7.69 -7.95
N ALA A 50 5.52 -7.18 -6.90
CA ALA A 50 4.86 -7.07 -5.61
C ALA A 50 4.04 -5.78 -5.58
N ASN A 51 2.89 -5.78 -4.91
CA ASN A 51 1.94 -4.66 -4.89
C ASN A 51 2.66 -3.32 -4.65
N TYR A 52 3.58 -3.26 -3.67
CA TYR A 52 4.32 -2.04 -3.32
C TYR A 52 5.21 -1.42 -4.41
N ILE A 53 5.32 -2.04 -5.60
CA ILE A 53 6.00 -1.51 -6.78
C ILE A 53 5.17 -1.69 -8.07
N ASP A 54 3.95 -2.21 -7.95
CA ASP A 54 2.95 -2.27 -9.00
C ASP A 54 2.03 -1.04 -8.91
N VAL A 55 1.39 -0.66 -10.00
CA VAL A 55 0.41 0.44 -10.04
C VAL A 55 -1.01 -0.08 -10.32
N ASP A 56 -1.16 -1.38 -10.53
CA ASP A 56 -2.35 -2.12 -10.96
C ASP A 56 -2.35 -3.46 -10.21
N ASP A 57 -2.42 -3.39 -8.87
CA ASP A 57 -2.12 -4.50 -7.95
C ASP A 57 -2.92 -5.78 -8.22
N ASP A 58 -4.15 -5.67 -8.72
CA ASP A 58 -5.04 -6.80 -9.01
C ASP A 58 -5.11 -7.18 -10.50
N GLY A 59 -4.42 -6.43 -11.35
CA GLY A 59 -4.30 -6.67 -12.78
C GLY A 59 -5.62 -6.54 -13.56
N ASP A 60 -6.59 -5.78 -13.04
CA ASP A 60 -7.88 -5.59 -13.68
C ASP A 60 -7.84 -4.55 -14.83
N GLY A 61 -6.76 -3.75 -14.88
CA GLY A 61 -6.48 -2.73 -15.86
C GLY A 61 -6.86 -1.31 -15.45
N VAL A 62 -7.24 -1.08 -14.19
CA VAL A 62 -7.45 0.21 -13.57
C VAL A 62 -6.33 0.44 -12.55
N PHE A 63 -5.57 1.54 -12.69
CA PHE A 63 -4.53 1.81 -11.69
C PHE A 63 -5.12 2.06 -10.30
N THR A 64 -4.46 1.57 -9.25
CA THR A 64 -4.81 1.73 -7.83
C THR A 64 -5.26 3.16 -7.47
N ILE A 65 -4.53 4.16 -7.95
CA ILE A 65 -4.84 5.59 -7.71
C ILE A 65 -6.21 6.03 -8.24
N ASN A 66 -6.71 5.35 -9.26
CA ASN A 66 -7.97 5.66 -9.91
C ASN A 66 -9.14 4.88 -9.30
N GLU A 67 -8.89 4.00 -8.35
CA GLU A 67 -9.91 3.20 -7.67
C GLU A 67 -10.37 3.83 -6.35
N ASP A 68 -9.79 4.99 -5.97
CA ASP A 68 -10.40 5.94 -5.03
C ASP A 68 -11.65 6.58 -5.67
N LEU A 69 -12.72 5.80 -5.76
CA LEU A 69 -14.00 6.16 -6.39
C LEU A 69 -14.61 7.38 -5.71
N ASN A 70 -14.43 7.50 -4.41
CA ASN A 70 -15.04 8.56 -3.62
C ASN A 70 -14.19 9.87 -3.59
N ASN A 71 -12.93 9.80 -4.05
CA ASN A 71 -11.94 10.87 -4.09
C ASN A 71 -11.61 11.47 -2.72
N ASP A 72 -11.59 10.66 -1.66
CA ASP A 72 -11.18 11.09 -0.32
C ASP A 72 -9.67 10.96 -0.08
N GLY A 73 -8.94 10.38 -1.03
CA GLY A 73 -7.50 10.15 -0.99
C GLY A 73 -7.11 8.87 -0.25
N ASP A 74 -8.03 7.93 -0.09
CA ASP A 74 -7.82 6.65 0.58
C ASP A 74 -8.52 5.50 -0.18
N PRO A 75 -7.88 4.93 -1.22
CA PRO A 75 -8.44 3.79 -1.96
C PRO A 75 -8.62 2.54 -1.09
N THR A 76 -8.00 2.47 0.10
CA THR A 76 -8.08 1.28 0.97
C THR A 76 -9.42 1.09 1.65
N ASN A 77 -10.32 2.08 1.54
CA ASN A 77 -11.65 2.04 2.14
C ASN A 77 -12.78 1.88 1.11
N ASP A 78 -12.44 1.84 -0.18
CA ASP A 78 -13.39 1.68 -1.27
C ASP A 78 -13.56 0.19 -1.61
N ASP A 79 -14.80 -0.30 -1.43
CA ASP A 79 -15.24 -1.67 -1.66
C ASP A 79 -16.63 -1.60 -2.31
N SER A 80 -16.64 -1.70 -3.64
CA SER A 80 -17.81 -1.41 -4.46
C SER A 80 -18.85 -2.53 -4.43
N ASP A 81 -18.40 -3.77 -4.32
CA ASP A 81 -19.25 -4.95 -4.37
C ASP A 81 -19.61 -5.51 -2.98
N ASN A 82 -18.96 -4.99 -1.92
CA ASN A 82 -19.13 -5.31 -0.51
C ASN A 82 -18.76 -6.75 -0.15
N ASP A 83 -17.74 -7.33 -0.81
CA ASP A 83 -17.22 -8.65 -0.50
C ASP A 83 -16.17 -8.65 0.63
N GLY A 84 -15.66 -7.47 0.97
CA GLY A 84 -14.68 -7.24 2.04
C GLY A 84 -13.22 -7.13 1.57
N LEU A 85 -12.96 -7.16 0.27
CA LEU A 85 -11.70 -6.82 -0.37
C LEU A 85 -11.79 -5.38 -0.92
N PRO A 86 -10.81 -4.51 -0.65
CA PRO A 86 -10.76 -3.20 -1.32
C PRO A 86 -10.65 -3.37 -2.82
N ASN A 87 -11.23 -2.42 -3.57
CA ASN A 87 -11.25 -2.42 -5.04
C ASN A 87 -9.86 -2.70 -5.64
N TYR A 88 -8.82 -2.00 -5.16
CA TYR A 88 -7.45 -2.12 -5.68
C TYR A 88 -6.78 -3.48 -5.48
N LEU A 89 -7.45 -4.42 -4.82
CA LEU A 89 -6.99 -5.80 -4.63
C LEU A 89 -7.99 -6.81 -5.19
N ASP A 90 -9.09 -6.35 -5.81
CA ASP A 90 -10.22 -7.16 -6.24
C ASP A 90 -10.34 -7.18 -7.77
N PRO A 91 -9.84 -8.23 -8.45
CA PRO A 91 -9.83 -8.30 -9.92
C PRO A 91 -11.23 -8.38 -10.56
N ASP A 92 -12.30 -8.51 -9.76
CA ASP A 92 -13.68 -8.42 -10.21
C ASP A 92 -14.24 -6.96 -10.20
N SER A 93 -13.49 -5.96 -9.68
CA SER A 93 -13.91 -4.57 -9.38
C SER A 93 -13.29 -3.46 -10.27
N THR A 94 -13.57 -3.52 -11.58
CA THR A 94 -13.07 -2.58 -12.63
C THR A 94 -13.60 -1.13 -12.64
N GLU A 95 -14.12 -0.63 -11.53
CA GLU A 95 -14.61 0.75 -11.46
C GLU A 95 -13.47 1.78 -11.35
N SER A 96 -13.57 2.88 -12.10
CA SER A 96 -12.56 3.95 -12.08
C SER A 96 -13.16 5.33 -11.87
N ASN A 97 -12.47 6.17 -11.08
CA ASN A 97 -12.77 7.59 -10.90
C ASN A 97 -12.38 8.47 -12.11
N GLN A 98 -11.74 7.90 -13.14
CA GLN A 98 -11.33 8.61 -14.37
C GLN A 98 -12.35 8.50 -15.53
N GLU A 99 -13.43 7.74 -15.37
CA GLU A 99 -14.49 7.63 -16.39
C GLU A 99 -15.21 8.99 -16.60
N SER A 100 -15.18 9.51 -17.83
CA SER A 100 -15.90 10.72 -18.31
C SER A 100 -16.62 10.49 -19.63
#